data_AF-A0A849WQH1-F1
#
_entry.id   AF-A0A849WQH1-F1
#
_cell.length_a   1.000
_cell.length_b   1.000
_cell.length_c   1.000
_cell.angle_alpha   90.00
_cell.angle_beta   90.00
_cell.angle_gamma   90.00
#
_symmetry.space_group_name_H-M   'P 1'
#
loop_
_entity.id
_entity.type
_entity.pdbx_description
1 polymer ?
#
loop_
_entity_poly.entity_id
_entity_poly.type
_entity_poly.pdbx_seq_one_letter_code
_entity_poly.pdbx_strand_id
1 'polypeptide(L)'
;MKSFVALIFIMMIFETAFAVKTLKLKSLFASKSFLVEGNILLPQGQKLNKTAPSNITVLEKIDGQWKEVTKIELTKVFTVSEEFPYSFPVHTQSNDSPIKITASLYHCDKVKNNYCVIDDFEGEVKRSDKFSQKSLSIDLKGSSPK
;
A
#
# COMPACT_ATOMS: atom_id res chain seq x y z
N MET A 1 28.02 -18.45 -48.43
CA MET A 1 28.32 -17.77 -47.15
C MET A 1 27.21 -16.78 -46.89
N LYS A 2 26.39 -16.99 -45.86
CA LYS A 2 25.30 -16.07 -45.49
C LYS A 2 25.59 -15.56 -44.08
N SER A 3 25.89 -14.26 -43.98
CA SER A 3 26.07 -13.56 -42.70
C SER A 3 24.76 -13.59 -41.92
N PHE A 4 24.80 -14.11 -40.69
CA PHE A 4 23.77 -13.87 -39.70
C PHE A 4 24.18 -12.65 -38.88
N VAL A 5 23.48 -11.54 -39.08
CA VAL A 5 23.52 -10.38 -38.18
C VAL A 5 22.59 -10.70 -37.03
N ALA A 6 23.14 -10.98 -35.85
CA ALA A 6 22.37 -11.13 -34.63
C ALA A 6 22.00 -9.73 -34.10
N LEU A 7 20.73 -9.36 -34.24
CA LEU A 7 20.20 -8.12 -33.67
C LEU A 7 19.96 -8.36 -32.17
N ILE A 8 20.82 -7.81 -31.31
CA ILE A 8 20.60 -7.79 -29.86
C ILE A 8 19.54 -6.74 -29.57
N PHE A 9 18.31 -7.20 -29.31
CA PHE A 9 17.22 -6.36 -28.84
C PHE A 9 17.45 -6.11 -27.34
N ILE A 10 18.14 -5.02 -27.00
CA ILE A 10 18.25 -4.55 -25.61
C ILE A 10 16.85 -4.04 -25.23
N MET A 11 16.03 -4.92 -24.65
CA MET A 11 14.88 -4.50 -23.87
C MET A 11 15.41 -3.69 -22.68
N MET A 12 15.40 -2.36 -22.81
CA MET A 12 15.43 -1.49 -21.64
C MET A 12 14.14 -1.73 -20.88
N ILE A 13 14.20 -2.66 -19.92
CA ILE A 13 13.19 -2.78 -18.88
C ILE A 13 13.28 -1.47 -18.12
N PHE A 14 12.40 -0.52 -18.45
CA PHE A 14 12.11 0.59 -17.56
C PHE A 14 11.53 -0.06 -16.30
N GLU A 15 12.38 -0.30 -15.31
CA GLU A 15 11.94 -0.59 -13.95
C GLU A 15 11.14 0.62 -13.50
N THR A 16 9.82 0.53 -13.67
CA THR A 16 8.90 1.51 -13.11
C THR A 16 9.04 1.39 -11.60
N ALA A 17 9.78 2.31 -11.01
CA ALA A 17 10.14 2.38 -9.60
C ALA A 17 8.90 2.73 -8.75
N PHE A 18 7.97 1.79 -8.64
CA PHE A 18 6.81 1.91 -7.77
C PHE A 18 7.14 1.39 -6.37
N ALA A 19 6.56 2.02 -5.35
CA ALA A 19 6.61 1.46 -4.00
C ALA A 19 5.93 0.07 -3.96
N VAL A 20 6.68 -0.96 -3.56
CA VAL A 20 6.18 -2.34 -3.41
C VAL A 20 5.50 -2.48 -2.06
N LYS A 21 4.35 -3.17 -2.03
CA LYS A 21 3.50 -3.23 -0.84
C LYS A 21 2.99 -4.63 -0.63
N THR A 22 3.22 -5.13 0.58
CA THR A 22 2.54 -6.34 1.07
C THR A 22 1.67 -5.94 2.23
N LEU A 23 0.36 -6.16 2.11
CA LEU A 23 -0.59 -5.93 3.19
C LEU A 23 -1.22 -7.25 3.62
N LYS A 24 -1.23 -7.50 4.93
CA LYS A 24 -1.90 -8.63 5.56
C LYS A 24 -2.95 -8.10 6.54
N LEU A 25 -4.16 -8.63 6.44
CA LEU A 25 -5.21 -8.44 7.42
C LEU A 25 -5.26 -9.65 8.33
N LYS A 26 -5.17 -9.47 9.63
CA LYS A 26 -5.23 -10.55 10.63
C LYS A 26 -6.40 -10.30 11.57
N SER A 27 -7.36 -11.23 11.65
CA SER A 27 -8.46 -11.10 12.61
C SER A 27 -7.94 -10.98 14.03
N LEU A 28 -8.47 -10.03 14.79
CA LEU A 28 -8.36 -10.05 16.25
C LEU A 28 -9.57 -10.85 16.76
N PHE A 29 -9.46 -11.46 17.93
CA PHE A 29 -10.42 -12.45 18.47
C PHE A 29 -11.88 -11.95 18.62
N ALA A 30 -12.17 -10.69 18.28
CA ALA A 30 -13.50 -10.10 18.18
C ALA A 30 -13.89 -9.89 16.71
N SER A 31 -15.09 -10.32 16.32
CA SER A 31 -15.59 -10.28 14.94
C SER A 31 -15.64 -8.89 14.29
N LYS A 32 -15.52 -7.82 15.10
CA LYS A 32 -15.50 -6.41 14.67
C LYS A 32 -14.13 -5.75 14.68
N SER A 33 -13.07 -6.49 14.99
CA SER A 33 -11.73 -5.93 15.05
C SER A 33 -10.74 -6.78 14.27
N PHE A 34 -9.85 -6.12 13.53
CA PHE A 34 -8.74 -6.79 12.87
C PHE A 34 -7.48 -5.93 12.95
N LEU A 35 -6.34 -6.58 12.85
CA LEU A 35 -5.05 -5.96 12.72
C LEU A 35 -4.73 -5.82 11.24
N VAL A 36 -4.39 -4.62 10.82
CA VAL A 36 -3.75 -4.37 9.53
C VAL A 36 -2.25 -4.37 9.78
N GLU A 37 -1.51 -5.26 9.11
CA GLU A 37 -0.06 -5.31 9.21
C GLU A 37 0.57 -5.45 7.82
N GLY A 38 1.74 -4.85 7.63
CA GLY A 38 2.43 -4.94 6.35
C GLY A 38 3.73 -4.16 6.33
N ASN A 39 4.39 -4.21 5.17
CA ASN A 39 5.58 -3.40 4.90
C ASN A 39 5.32 -2.57 3.65
N ILE A 40 5.71 -1.30 3.72
CA ILE A 40 5.87 -0.44 2.55
C ILE A 40 7.36 -0.37 2.26
N LEU A 41 7.73 -0.71 1.03
CA LEU A 41 9.06 -0.51 0.49
C LEU A 41 9.00 0.61 -0.55
N LEU A 42 9.67 1.72 -0.27
CA LEU A 42 9.88 2.81 -1.21
C LEU A 42 10.97 2.44 -2.22
N PRO A 43 10.98 3.08 -3.40
CA PRO A 43 12.10 2.97 -4.31
C PRO A 43 13.43 3.33 -3.65
N GLN A 44 14.51 2.67 -4.08
CA GLN A 44 15.84 2.87 -3.53
C GLN A 44 16.26 4.35 -3.61
N GLY A 45 16.79 4.90 -2.51
CA GLY A 45 17.20 6.30 -2.41
C GLY A 45 16.07 7.29 -2.11
N GLN A 46 14.82 6.84 -2.10
CA GLN A 46 13.66 7.68 -1.77
C GLN A 46 13.22 7.51 -0.31
N LYS A 47 12.62 8.58 0.22
CA LYS A 47 12.23 8.69 1.62
C LYS A 47 10.87 9.36 1.73
N LEU A 48 10.05 8.95 2.70
CA LEU A 48 8.81 9.65 2.99
C LEU A 48 9.06 11.14 3.24
N ASN A 49 8.27 11.98 2.59
CA ASN A 49 8.26 13.40 2.83
C ASN A 49 7.52 13.69 4.13
N LYS A 50 8.25 14.15 5.16
CA LYS A 50 7.66 14.47 6.46
C LYS A 50 6.68 15.64 6.44
N THR A 51 6.79 16.55 5.47
CA THR A 51 5.96 17.75 5.39
C THR A 51 4.72 17.55 4.52
N ALA A 52 4.61 16.42 3.82
CA ALA A 52 3.49 16.10 2.96
C ALA A 52 2.66 14.93 3.53
N PRO A 53 1.32 14.93 3.35
CA PRO A 53 0.43 14.02 4.06
C PRO A 53 0.43 12.60 3.49
N SER A 54 1.37 11.77 3.93
CA SER A 54 1.34 10.33 3.65
C SER A 54 0.39 9.60 4.61
N ASN A 55 -0.55 8.82 4.09
CA ASN A 55 -1.55 8.15 4.93
C ASN A 55 -1.96 6.76 4.43
N ILE A 56 -2.46 5.95 5.35
CA ILE A 56 -3.22 4.74 5.08
C ILE A 56 -4.62 4.93 5.65
N THR A 57 -5.64 4.69 4.82
CA THR A 57 -7.04 4.83 5.15
C THR A 57 -7.75 3.49 4.94
N VAL A 58 -8.54 3.09 5.93
CA VAL A 58 -9.36 1.90 5.89
C VAL A 58 -10.82 2.32 5.84
N LEU A 59 -11.53 1.77 4.87
CA LEU A 59 -12.92 2.04 4.56
C LEU A 59 -13.74 0.77 4.75
N GLU A 60 -14.93 0.89 5.31
CA GLU A 60 -15.91 -0.18 5.45
C GLU A 60 -17.13 0.14 4.59
N LYS A 61 -17.67 -0.86 3.86
CA LYS A 61 -18.91 -0.68 3.12
C LYS A 61 -20.12 -0.89 4.02
N ILE A 62 -20.88 0.17 4.26
CA ILE A 62 -22.08 0.23 5.11
C ILE A 62 -23.22 0.83 4.29
N ASP A 63 -24.35 0.11 4.18
CA ASP A 63 -25.52 0.54 3.40
C ASP A 63 -25.18 0.93 1.95
N GLY A 64 -24.26 0.18 1.34
CA GLY A 64 -23.77 0.43 -0.02
C GLY A 64 -22.73 1.54 -0.15
N GLN A 65 -22.45 2.31 0.91
CA GLN A 65 -21.51 3.42 0.92
C GLN A 65 -20.20 3.07 1.62
N TRP A 66 -19.07 3.60 1.12
CA TRP A 66 -17.78 3.48 1.79
C TRP A 66 -17.66 4.52 2.88
N LYS A 67 -17.42 4.08 4.13
CA LYS A 67 -17.23 4.95 5.29
C LYS A 67 -15.83 4.73 5.86
N GLU A 68 -15.12 5.83 6.16
CA GLU A 68 -13.84 5.77 6.85
C GLU A 68 -13.99 5.21 8.25
N VAL A 69 -13.22 4.17 8.57
CA VAL A 69 -13.18 3.57 9.91
C VAL A 69 -11.86 3.84 10.62
N THR A 70 -10.77 4.03 9.88
CA THR A 70 -9.45 4.32 10.44
C THR A 70 -8.61 5.06 9.40
N LYS A 71 -7.87 6.08 9.85
CA LYS A 71 -6.88 6.80 9.05
C LYS A 71 -5.62 7.00 9.87
N ILE A 72 -4.47 6.66 9.28
CA ILE A 72 -3.16 6.76 9.91
C ILE A 72 -2.25 7.61 9.06
N GLU A 73 -1.69 8.63 9.70
CA GLU A 73 -0.68 9.50 9.11
C GLU A 73 0.70 8.87 9.30
N LEU A 74 1.33 8.43 8.21
CA LEU A 74 2.61 7.73 8.23
C LEU A 74 3.76 8.66 8.64
N THR A 75 3.64 9.96 8.39
CA THR A 75 4.66 10.97 8.72
C THR A 75 4.85 11.19 10.22
N LYS A 76 3.85 10.85 11.04
CA LYS A 76 3.92 10.96 12.51
C LYS A 76 4.49 9.72 13.18
N VAL A 77 4.55 8.59 12.46
CA VAL A 77 4.76 7.26 13.07
C VAL A 77 6.10 6.65 12.68
N PHE A 78 6.68 6.98 11.52
CA PHE A 78 7.85 6.26 10.99
C PHE A 78 9.10 7.10 10.77
N THR A 79 10.24 6.56 11.18
CA THR A 79 11.59 7.11 10.97
C THR A 79 12.08 6.81 9.56
N VAL A 80 11.69 7.64 8.57
CA VAL A 80 12.37 7.91 7.26
C VAL A 80 13.29 6.81 6.65
N SER A 81 12.85 5.56 6.68
CA SER A 81 13.55 4.43 6.10
C SER A 81 12.93 4.05 4.75
N GLU A 82 13.71 3.39 3.90
CA GLU A 82 13.25 2.89 2.60
C GLU A 82 12.21 1.79 2.78
N GLU A 83 12.30 1.02 3.86
CA GLU A 83 11.28 0.07 4.28
C GLU A 83 10.74 0.46 5.65
N PHE A 84 9.42 0.49 5.82
CA PHE A 84 8.83 0.67 7.14
C PHE A 84 7.67 -0.31 7.38
N PRO A 85 7.76 -1.11 8.47
CA PRO A 85 6.67 -1.96 8.90
C PRO A 85 5.57 -1.13 9.55
N TYR A 86 4.31 -1.41 9.25
CA TYR A 86 3.17 -0.82 9.94
C TYR A 86 2.29 -1.92 10.53
N SER A 87 1.72 -1.64 11.70
CA SER A 87 0.75 -2.52 12.34
C SER A 87 -0.22 -1.67 13.17
N PHE A 88 -1.52 -1.81 12.92
CA PHE A 88 -2.53 -1.04 13.63
C PHE A 88 -3.88 -1.75 13.70
N PRO A 89 -4.61 -1.63 14.82
CA PRO A 89 -5.94 -2.20 14.95
C PRO A 89 -6.98 -1.34 14.21
N VAL A 90 -7.95 -2.01 13.60
CA VAL A 90 -9.13 -1.41 12.96
C VAL A 90 -10.37 -1.98 13.62
N HIS A 91 -11.33 -1.11 13.91
CA HIS A 91 -12.63 -1.46 14.46
C HIS A 91 -13.73 -1.15 13.43
N THR A 92 -14.58 -2.13 13.15
CA THR A 92 -15.65 -2.06 12.15
C THR A 92 -17.03 -2.10 12.79
N GLN A 93 -18.03 -1.63 12.06
CA GLN A 93 -19.42 -1.64 12.50
C GLN A 93 -20.08 -3.00 12.30
N SER A 94 -19.77 -3.69 11.18
CA SER A 94 -20.22 -5.06 10.90
C SER A 94 -19.10 -6.10 11.07
N ASN A 95 -19.47 -7.38 11.07
CA ASN A 95 -18.54 -8.52 11.09
C ASN A 95 -18.10 -8.96 9.68
N ASP A 96 -18.96 -8.75 8.69
CA ASP A 96 -18.93 -9.38 7.36
C ASP A 96 -18.96 -8.36 6.20
N SER A 97 -18.72 -7.10 6.52
CA SER A 97 -18.66 -6.02 5.54
C SER A 97 -17.39 -6.07 4.68
N PRO A 98 -17.50 -5.72 3.37
CA PRO A 98 -16.35 -5.42 2.54
C PRO A 98 -15.48 -4.31 3.14
N ILE A 99 -14.17 -4.50 3.05
CA ILE A 99 -13.16 -3.53 3.48
C ILE A 99 -12.36 -3.10 2.25
N LYS A 100 -12.12 -1.80 2.16
CA LYS A 100 -11.21 -1.21 1.19
C LYS A 100 -10.09 -0.50 1.94
N ILE A 101 -8.87 -0.69 1.49
CA ILE A 101 -7.70 0.01 2.00
C ILE A 101 -7.18 0.87 0.88
N THR A 102 -7.09 2.15 1.14
CA THR A 102 -6.51 3.14 0.23
C THR A 102 -5.37 3.83 0.94
N ALA A 103 -4.37 4.26 0.21
CA ALA A 103 -3.29 5.00 0.82
C ALA A 103 -2.54 5.80 -0.22
N SER A 104 -1.85 6.82 0.29
CA SER A 104 -1.17 7.84 -0.51
C SER A 104 0.19 8.06 0.12
N LEU A 105 1.26 7.82 -0.61
CA LEU A 105 2.64 8.02 -0.15
C LEU A 105 3.24 9.21 -0.87
N TYR A 106 3.64 10.20 -0.09
CA TYR A 106 4.46 11.31 -0.57
C TYR A 106 5.89 10.98 -0.22
N HIS A 107 6.73 10.80 -1.22
CA HIS A 107 8.14 10.50 -1.02
C HIS A 107 9.00 11.32 -1.98
N CYS A 108 10.24 11.58 -1.60
CA CYS A 108 11.16 12.40 -2.38
C CYS A 108 12.51 11.72 -2.49
N ASP A 109 13.16 11.93 -3.63
CA ASP A 109 14.54 11.55 -3.87
C ASP A 109 15.47 12.62 -3.27
N LYS A 110 16.30 12.23 -2.31
CA LYS A 110 17.29 13.15 -1.71
C LYS A 110 18.54 13.32 -2.57
N VAL A 111 18.78 12.41 -3.51
CA VAL A 111 20.04 12.28 -4.26
C VAL A 111 19.97 13.03 -5.59
N LYS A 112 18.83 13.04 -6.27
CA LYS A 112 18.65 13.71 -7.57
C LYS A 112 17.55 14.76 -7.51
N ASN A 113 17.92 16.03 -7.54
CA ASN A 113 17.05 17.19 -7.82
C ASN A 113 15.81 17.39 -6.92
N ASN A 114 15.71 16.70 -5.79
CA ASN A 114 14.65 16.93 -4.79
C ASN A 114 13.23 16.81 -5.38
N TYR A 115 13.03 15.94 -6.38
CA TYR A 115 11.69 15.69 -6.91
C TYR A 115 10.92 14.82 -5.93
N CYS A 116 9.64 15.13 -5.76
CA CYS A 116 8.72 14.39 -4.92
C CYS A 116 7.64 13.74 -5.77
N VAL A 117 7.27 12.52 -5.42
CA VAL A 117 6.26 11.71 -6.12
C VAL A 117 5.16 11.35 -5.13
N ILE A 118 3.95 11.19 -5.67
CA ILE A 118 2.78 10.70 -4.95
C ILE A 118 2.44 9.32 -5.50
N ASP A 119 2.61 8.29 -4.69
CA ASP A 119 2.18 6.93 -5.01
C ASP A 119 0.89 6.61 -4.27
N ASP A 120 -0.19 6.57 -5.03
CA ASP A 120 -1.51 6.15 -4.55
C ASP A 120 -1.72 4.66 -4.79
N PHE A 121 -2.39 4.01 -3.84
CA PHE A 121 -2.61 2.58 -3.87
C PHE A 121 -3.92 2.19 -3.22
N GLU A 122 -4.58 1.19 -3.79
CA GLU A 122 -5.83 0.67 -3.24
C GLU A 122 -5.95 -0.84 -3.38
N GLY A 123 -6.74 -1.43 -2.51
CA GLY A 123 -7.17 -2.81 -2.60
C GLY A 123 -8.43 -3.05 -1.76
N GLU A 124 -9.22 -4.01 -2.21
CA GLU A 124 -10.52 -4.33 -1.62
C GLU A 124 -10.58 -5.82 -1.30
N VAL A 125 -11.22 -6.14 -0.19
CA VAL A 125 -11.47 -7.53 0.21
C VAL A 125 -12.82 -7.68 0.89
N LYS A 126 -13.51 -8.78 0.57
CA LYS A 126 -14.72 -9.16 1.29
C LYS A 126 -14.35 -9.96 2.53
N ARG A 127 -14.69 -9.46 3.71
CA ARG A 127 -14.57 -10.23 4.96
C ARG A 127 -15.70 -11.26 5.00
N SER A 128 -15.40 -12.50 4.65
CA SER A 128 -16.33 -13.63 4.87
C SER A 128 -16.14 -14.19 6.27
N ASP A 129 -17.06 -15.02 6.77
CA ASP A 129 -16.95 -15.68 8.07
C ASP A 129 -15.63 -16.46 8.26
N LYS A 130 -15.00 -16.88 7.15
CA LYS A 130 -13.68 -17.54 7.13
C LYS A 130 -12.50 -16.62 7.46
N PHE A 131 -12.70 -15.30 7.45
CA PHE A 131 -11.70 -14.32 7.86
C PHE A 131 -11.41 -14.39 9.36
N SER A 132 -12.38 -14.83 10.17
CA SER A 132 -12.23 -15.02 11.63
C SER A 132 -11.09 -15.97 12.04
N GLN A 133 -10.53 -16.74 11.09
CA GLN A 133 -9.51 -17.76 11.35
C GLN A 133 -8.24 -17.63 10.47
N LYS A 134 -8.12 -16.64 9.57
CA LYS A 134 -7.00 -16.55 8.60
C LYS A 134 -6.56 -15.12 8.30
N SER A 135 -5.33 -15.00 7.80
CA SER A 135 -4.82 -13.78 7.21
C SER A 135 -5.34 -13.60 5.77
N LEU A 136 -5.62 -12.36 5.37
CA LEU A 136 -5.92 -12.00 3.98
C LEU A 136 -4.81 -11.11 3.44
N SER A 137 -4.23 -11.49 2.30
CA SER A 137 -3.29 -10.66 1.55
C SER A 137 -4.06 -9.76 0.59
N ILE A 138 -3.70 -8.48 0.56
CA ILE A 138 -4.22 -7.52 -0.43
C ILE A 138 -3.04 -7.05 -1.28
N ASP A 139 -3.12 -7.33 -2.57
CA ASP A 139 -2.22 -6.75 -3.57
C ASP A 139 -2.70 -5.33 -3.86
N LEU A 140 -1.90 -4.36 -3.43
CA LEU A 140 -2.21 -2.95 -3.60
C LEU A 140 -1.72 -2.53 -4.98
N LYS A 141 -2.65 -2.17 -5.87
CA LYS A 141 -2.30 -1.72 -7.23
C LYS A 141 -1.92 -0.25 -7.18
N GLY A 142 -0.76 0.10 -7.71
CA GLY A 142 -0.37 1.50 -7.92
C GLY A 142 -1.27 2.11 -8.99
N SER A 143 -1.83 3.29 -8.71
CA SER A 143 -2.40 4.13 -9.77
C SER A 143 -1.29 4.97 -10.39
N SER A 144 -1.32 5.14 -11.72
CA SER A 144 -0.35 5.97 -12.42
C SER A 144 -0.23 7.36 -11.78
N PRO A 145 0.98 7.94 -11.69
CA PRO A 145 1.17 9.29 -11.16
C PRO A 145 0.31 10.28 -11.97
N LYS A 146 -0.45 11.13 -11.27
CA LYS A 146 -1.24 12.21 -11.88
C LYS A 146 -0.38 13.39 -12.26
#